data_AF-A0A1H6QKU2-F1
#
_entry.id   AF-A0A1H6QKU2-F1
#
_cell.length_a   1.000
_cell.length_b   1.000
_cell.length_c   1.000
_cell.angle_alpha   90.00
_cell.angle_beta   90.00
_cell.angle_gamma   90.00
#
_symmetry.space_group_name_H-M   'P 1'
#
loop_
_entity.id
_entity.type
_entity.pdbx_description
1 polymer ?
#
loop_
_entity_poly.entity_id
_entity_poly.type
_entity_poly.pdbx_seq_one_letter_code
_entity_poly.pdbx_strand_id
1 'polypeptide(L)' 'MKTASFKSLDQMEIIGFESIDGVLWARLSLRDKSSTDGINHGFNNIQIPVNPRPLQLSARGNILVDQSTKETDTVAATYS' A
#
# COMPACT_ATOMS: atom_id res chain seq x y z
N MET A 1 -14.07 2.19 11.81
CA MET A 1 -13.04 1.63 10.92
C MET A 1 -13.63 0.38 10.27
N LYS A 2 -13.87 0.40 8.95
CA LYS A 2 -14.47 -0.75 8.23
C LYS A 2 -13.36 -1.50 7.50
N THR A 3 -13.25 -2.80 7.74
CA THR A 3 -12.30 -3.69 7.06
C THR A 3 -12.86 -4.06 5.69
N ALA A 4 -12.12 -3.77 4.62
CA ALA A 4 -12.49 -4.28 3.29
C ALA A 4 -12.17 -5.77 3.20
N SER A 5 -13.16 -6.57 2.79
CA SER A 5 -13.01 -8.00 2.53
C SER A 5 -13.18 -8.24 1.03
N PHE A 6 -12.12 -8.71 0.39
CA PHE A 6 -12.11 -9.07 -1.02
C PHE A 6 -12.33 -10.57 -1.16
N LYS A 7 -13.25 -10.99 -2.04
CA LYS A 7 -13.49 -12.42 -2.27
C LYS A 7 -12.54 -13.01 -3.30
N SER A 8 -12.18 -12.23 -4.32
CA SER A 8 -11.29 -12.68 -5.40
C SER A 8 -10.52 -11.50 -6.00
N LEU A 9 -9.35 -11.21 -5.42
CA LEU A 9 -8.42 -10.22 -5.96
C LEU A 9 -7.67 -10.80 -7.17
N ASP A 10 -7.75 -10.14 -8.32
CA ASP A 10 -7.05 -10.56 -9.55
C ASP A 10 -6.01 -9.56 -10.05
N GLN A 11 -6.27 -8.27 -9.84
CA GLN A 11 -5.39 -7.19 -10.25
C GLN A 11 -5.19 -6.19 -9.12
N MET A 12 -3.94 -5.79 -8.93
CA MET A 12 -3.52 -4.76 -7.98
C MET A 12 -2.52 -3.85 -8.66
N GLU A 13 -2.71 -2.55 -8.54
CA GLU A 13 -1.81 -1.54 -9.09
C GLU A 13 -1.64 -0.39 -8.10
N ILE A 14 -0.40 0.08 -7.94
CA ILE A 14 -0.13 1.34 -7.24
C ILE A 14 -0.32 2.47 -8.24
N ILE A 15 -1.32 3.33 -8.00
CA ILE A 15 -1.67 4.43 -8.91
C ILE A 15 -1.12 5.78 -8.43
N GLY A 16 -0.53 5.84 -7.23
CA GLY A 16 0.14 7.03 -6.75
C GLY A 16 0.66 6.93 -5.32
N PHE A 17 1.49 7.90 -4.96
CA PHE A 17 1.95 8.13 -3.61
C PHE A 17 1.59 9.55 -3.18
N GLU A 18 1.24 9.72 -1.92
CA GLU A 18 0.86 11.00 -1.33
C GLU A 18 1.38 11.09 0.09
N SER A 19 1.82 12.27 0.54
CA SER A 19 2.20 12.50 1.93
C SER A 19 1.05 13.19 2.64
N ILE A 20 0.50 12.55 3.68
CA ILE A 20 -0.60 13.07 4.50
C ILE A 20 -0.13 13.06 5.95
N ASP A 21 -0.15 14.22 6.60
CA ASP A 21 0.29 14.42 7.99
C ASP A 21 1.71 13.87 8.26
N GLY A 22 2.60 13.95 7.27
CA GLY A 22 3.98 13.46 7.36
C GLY A 22 4.14 11.95 7.19
N VAL A 23 3.06 11.21 6.98
CA VAL A 23 3.07 9.78 6.64
C VAL A 23 2.97 9.63 5.13
N LEU A 24 3.85 8.83 4.54
CA LEU A 24 3.75 8.46 3.13
C LEU A 24 2.65 7.42 2.97
N TRP A 25 1.69 7.65 2.08
CA TRP A 25 0.62 6.73 1.74
C TRP A 25 0.70 6.33 0.27
N ALA A 26 0.47 5.06 -0.01
CA ALA A 26 0.26 4.56 -1.36
C ALA A 26 -1.24 4.44 -1.63
N ARG A 27 -1.68 4.93 -2.80
CA ARG A 27 -3.01 4.66 -3.33
C ARG A 27 -2.95 3.46 -4.24
N LEU A 28 -3.72 2.43 -3.91
CA LEU A 28 -3.81 1.20 -4.68
C LEU A 28 -5.18 1.09 -5.33
N SER A 29 -5.19 0.73 -6.60
CA SER A 29 -6.38 0.27 -7.32
C SER A 29 -6.40 -1.25 -7.27
N LEU A 30 -7.50 -1.80 -6.78
CA LEU A 30 -7.71 -3.24 -6.59
C LEU A 30 -8.94 -3.67 -7.37
N ARG A 31 -8.84 -4.77 -8.12
CA ARG A 31 -9.98 -5.35 -8.81
C ARG A 31 -10.47 -6.59 -8.09
N ASP A 32 -11.76 -6.61 -7.79
CA ASP A 32 -12.48 -7.80 -7.31
C ASP A 32 -13.38 -8.34 -8.43
N LYS A 33 -13.03 -9.50 -8.96
CA LYS A 33 -13.80 -10.17 -10.03
C LYS A 33 -15.21 -10.58 -9.60
N SER A 34 -15.48 -10.67 -8.30
CA SER A 34 -16.81 -11.02 -7.80
C SER A 34 -17.80 -9.86 -7.84
N SER A 35 -17.34 -8.64 -8.16
CA SER A 35 -18.13 -7.41 -8.16
C SER A 35 -18.08 -6.68 -9.51
N THR A 36 -18.32 -7.39 -10.62
CA THR A 36 -18.23 -6.83 -11.97
C THR A 36 -19.40 -5.96 -12.41
N ASP A 37 -20.54 -6.04 -11.73
CA ASP A 37 -21.82 -5.49 -12.23
C ASP A 37 -22.04 -4.01 -11.89
N GLY A 38 -21.01 -3.29 -11.43
CA GLY A 38 -21.06 -1.86 -11.09
C GLY A 38 -20.32 -0.96 -12.07
N ILE A 39 -20.56 0.36 -11.98
CA ILE A 39 -19.93 1.41 -12.83
C ILE A 39 -18.40 1.32 -12.83
N ASN A 40 -17.81 0.86 -11.72
CA ASN A 40 -16.37 0.73 -11.56
C ASN A 40 -15.83 -0.65 -11.98
N HIS A 41 -16.66 -1.54 -12.53
CA HIS A 41 -16.26 -2.88 -13.02
C HIS A 41 -15.41 -3.72 -12.03
N GLY A 42 -15.71 -3.60 -10.74
CA GLY A 42 -15.00 -4.30 -9.66
C GLY A 42 -13.73 -3.60 -9.17
N PHE A 43 -13.37 -2.43 -9.70
CA PHE A 43 -12.25 -1.64 -9.20
C PHE A 43 -12.64 -0.84 -7.95
N ASN A 44 -11.77 -0.92 -6.94
CA ASN A 44 -11.85 -0.19 -5.68
C ASN A 44 -10.50 0.46 -5.39
N ASN A 45 -10.53 1.64 -4.76
CA ASN A 45 -9.32 2.37 -4.39
C ASN A 45 -9.12 2.33 -2.88
N ILE A 46 -7.89 2.06 -2.47
CA ILE A 46 -7.52 1.91 -1.07
C ILE A 46 -6.28 2.74 -0.81
N GLN A 47 -6.14 3.23 0.40
CA GLN A 47 -4.97 3.97 0.83
C GLN A 47 -4.29 3.23 1.98
N ILE A 48 -3.02 2.88 1.79
CA ILE A 48 -2.22 2.18 2.79
C ILE A 48 -0.99 3.02 3.14
N PRO A 49 -0.60 3.08 4.43
CA PRO A 49 0.63 3.77 4.79
C PRO A 49 1.83 2.95 4.30
N VAL A 50 2.85 3.65 3.84
CA VAL A 50 4.11 3.09 3.36
C VAL A 50 5.16 3.40 4.40
N ASN A 51 5.92 2.37 4.76
CA ASN A 51 7.12 2.53 5.56
C ASN A 51 8.36 2.40 4.65
N PRO A 52 8.83 3.50 4.03
CA PRO A 52 10.04 3.46 3.21
C PRO A 52 11.25 3.20 4.10
N ARG A 53 11.99 2.12 3.81
CA ARG A 53 13.23 1.81 4.52
C ARG A 53 14.41 2.52 3.85
N PRO A 54 15.30 3.16 4.63
CA PRO A 54 16.48 3.80 4.06
C PRO A 54 17.41 2.76 3.41
N LEU A 55 18.14 3.22 2.40
CA LEU A 55 19.23 2.45 1.81
C LEU A 55 20.51 2.66 2.62
N GLN A 56 21.31 1.61 2.76
CA GLN A 56 22.60 1.63 3.43
C GLN A 56 23.67 0.98 2.56
N LEU A 57 24.92 1.44 2.69
CA LEU A 57 26.05 0.79 2.03
C LEU A 57 26.59 -0.33 2.91
N SER A 58 26.82 -1.49 2.33
CA SER A 58 27.59 -2.56 2.97
C SER A 58 29.06 -2.17 3.09
N ALA A 59 29.80 -2.86 3.96
CA ALA A 59 31.27 -2.74 4.06
C ALA A 59 32.02 -3.04 2.74
N ARG A 60 31.36 -3.68 1.77
CA ARG A 60 31.90 -3.98 0.43
C ARG A 60 31.36 -3.08 -0.67
N GLY A 61 30.62 -2.01 -0.33
CA GLY A 61 30.09 -1.03 -1.29
C GLY A 61 28.74 -1.40 -1.95
N ASN A 62 28.15 -2.54 -1.62
CA ASN A 62 26.80 -2.89 -2.11
C ASN A 62 25.71 -2.01 -1.49
N ILE A 63 24.72 -1.60 -2.28
CA ILE A 63 23.50 -0.95 -1.80
C ILE A 63 22.59 -2.02 -1.18
N LEU A 64 22.28 -1.87 0.11
CA LEU A 64 21.40 -2.75 0.86
C LEU A 64 20.21 -1.94 1.39
N VAL A 65 19.10 -2.63 1.65
CA VAL A 65 17.99 -2.06 2.41
C VAL A 65 18.33 -2.16 3.90
N ASP A 66 18.07 -1.10 4.67
CA ASP A 66 18.17 -1.12 6.14
C ASP A 66 17.22 -2.20 6.70
N GLN A 67 17.80 -3.18 7.39
CA GLN A 67 17.07 -4.32 7.97
C GLN A 67 16.78 -4.14 9.45
N SER A 68 17.13 -3.00 10.05
CA SER A 68 16.76 -2.72 11.43
C SER A 68 15.23 -2.66 11.55
N THR A 69 14.67 -3.42 12.49
CA THR A 69 13.26 -3.32 12.85
C THR A 69 13.04 -1.99 13.54
N LYS A 70 12.63 -0.97 12.78
CA LYS A 70 12.11 0.27 13.33
C LYS A 70 10.62 0.07 13.56
N GLU A 71 10.22 -0.02 14.83
CA GLU A 71 8.81 0.00 15.18
C GLU A 71 8.19 1.26 14.55
N THR A 72 7.20 1.04 13.71
CA THR A 72 6.44 2.10 13.06
C THR A 72 5.04 1.97 13.62
N ASP A 73 4.51 3.06 14.15
CA ASP A 73 3.12 3.12 14.59
C ASP A 73 2.23 2.61 13.47
N THR A 74 1.51 1.53 13.73
CA THR A 74 0.72 0.84 12.72
C THR A 74 -0.49 1.69 12.37
N VAL A 75 -0.34 2.58 11.39
CA VAL A 75 -1.48 3.32 10.84
C VAL A 75 -2.27 2.36 9.95
N ALA A 76 -3.59 2.37 10.07
CA ALA A 76 -4.42 1.41 9.36
C ALA A 76 -4.85 1.91 7.97
N ALA A 77 -5.01 0.96 7.04
CA ALA A 77 -5.50 1.25 5.69
C ALA A 77 -6.90 1.89 5.72
N THR A 78 -7.10 2.95 4.94
CA THR A 78 -8.37 3.68 4.83
C THR A 78 -8.91 3.57 3.41
N TYR A 79 -10.23 3.50 3.28
CA TYR A 79 -10.95 3.28 2.02
C TYR A 79 -11.97 4.41 1.82
N SER A 80 -12.17 4.84 0.58
CA SER A 80 -13.14 5.88 0.18
C SER A 80 -14.39 5.27 -0.44
#